data_AF-A0A1J3E2E7-F1
#
_entry.id   AF-A0A1J3E2E7-F1
#
_cell.length_a   1.000
_cell.length_b   1.000
_cell.length_c   1.000
_cell.angle_alpha   90.00
_cell.angle_beta   90.00
_cell.angle_gamma   90.00
#
_symmetry.space_group_name_H-M   'P 1'
#
loop_
_entity.id
_entity.type
_entity.pdbx_description
1 polymer ?
#
loop_
_entity_poly.entity_id
_entity_poly.type
_entity_poly.pdbx_seq_one_letter_code
_entity_poly.pdbx_strand_id
1 'polypeptide(L)' 'RRPFEKERLDGELKLVGEYGLRNKRELWRVQMVSSKIRNAARNLLTLDEKDPKRLFEGQALMRRMYKYGLLNETQDK' A
#
# COMPACT_ATOMS: atom_id res chain seq x y z
N ARG A 1 8.96 3.09 -17.11
CA ARG A 1 8.30 1.75 -17.03
C ARG A 1 8.86 0.91 -18.17
N ARG A 2 9.39 -0.29 -17.87
CA ARG A 2 9.91 -1.22 -18.88
C ARG A 2 8.89 -2.33 -19.10
N PRO A 3 8.20 -2.38 -20.27
CA PRO A 3 7.14 -3.37 -20.49
C PRO A 3 7.64 -4.83 -20.45
N PHE A 4 8.85 -5.09 -20.93
CA PHE A 4 9.38 -6.44 -21.16
C PHE A 4 10.45 -6.86 -20.15
N GLU A 5 10.23 -6.52 -18.87
CA GLU A 5 11.11 -6.91 -17.78
C GLU A 5 10.70 -8.29 -17.24
N LYS A 6 11.55 -9.30 -17.45
CA LYS A 6 11.26 -10.70 -17.14
C LYS A 6 10.87 -10.91 -15.67
N GLU A 7 11.67 -10.39 -14.74
CA GLU A 7 11.43 -10.53 -13.29
C GLU A 7 10.06 -10.00 -12.86
N ARG A 8 9.66 -8.85 -13.41
CA ARG A 8 8.34 -8.26 -13.14
C ARG A 8 7.22 -9.14 -13.71
N LEU A 9 7.35 -9.62 -14.94
CA LEU A 9 6.34 -10.45 -15.58
C LEU A 9 6.13 -11.77 -14.83
N ASP A 10 7.21 -12.42 -14.41
CA ASP A 10 7.20 -13.68 -13.67
C ASP A 10 6.58 -13.48 -12.27
N GLY A 11 6.96 -12.41 -11.56
CA GLY A 11 6.39 -12.07 -10.25
C GLY A 11 4.90 -11.73 -10.32
N GLU A 12 4.47 -10.95 -11.31
CA GLU A 12 3.05 -10.66 -11.54
C GLU A 12 2.26 -11.92 -11.89
N LEU A 13 2.82 -12.81 -12.70
CA LEU A 13 2.14 -14.04 -13.12
C LEU A 13 1.94 -15.00 -11.94
N LYS A 14 2.94 -15.13 -11.06
CA LYS A 14 2.85 -15.93 -9.84
C LYS A 14 1.69 -15.45 -8.95
N LEU A 15 1.61 -14.15 -8.70
CA LEU A 15 0.54 -13.55 -7.89
C LEU A 15 -0.85 -13.71 -8.54
N VAL A 16 -0.94 -13.52 -9.85
CA VAL A 16 -2.20 -13.72 -10.57
C VAL A 16 -2.68 -15.17 -10.47
N GLY A 17 -1.76 -16.14 -10.56
CA GLY A 17 -2.07 -17.56 -10.40
C GLY A 17 -2.46 -17.95 -8.96
N GLU A 18 -1.73 -17.45 -7.96
CA GLU A 18 -1.97 -17.75 -6.55
C GLU A 18 -3.34 -17.27 -6.07
N TYR A 19 -3.75 -16.06 -6.48
CA TYR A 19 -5.02 -15.45 -6.07
C TYR A 19 -6.14 -15.62 -7.10
N GLY A 20 -5.91 -16.33 -8.22
CA GLY A 20 -6.91 -16.57 -9.25
C GLY A 20 -7.46 -15.30 -9.92
N LEU A 21 -6.63 -14.29 -10.14
CA LEU A 21 -7.06 -13.01 -10.70
C LEU A 21 -7.41 -13.15 -12.19
N ARG A 22 -8.45 -12.44 -12.65
CA ARG A 22 -8.91 -12.54 -14.05
C ARG A 22 -7.93 -11.90 -15.02
N ASN A 23 -7.26 -10.84 -14.59
CA ASN A 23 -6.30 -10.10 -15.41
C ASN A 23 -5.27 -9.34 -14.58
N LYS A 24 -4.17 -8.93 -15.21
CA LYS A 24 -3.14 -8.08 -14.58
C LYS A 24 -3.64 -6.71 -14.14
N ARG A 25 -4.77 -6.23 -14.69
CA ARG A 25 -5.34 -4.93 -14.31
C ARG A 25 -5.86 -4.93 -12.87
N GLU A 26 -6.34 -6.06 -12.37
CA GLU A 26 -6.72 -6.23 -10.96
C GLU A 26 -5.51 -6.08 -10.04
N LEU A 27 -4.41 -6.77 -10.37
CA LEU A 27 -3.15 -6.63 -9.64
C LEU A 27 -2.64 -5.19 -9.65
N TRP A 28 -2.58 -4.55 -10.82
CA TRP A 28 -2.10 -3.18 -10.95
C TRP A 28 -2.97 -2.16 -10.21
N ARG A 29 -4.29 -2.40 -10.13
CA ARG A 29 -5.20 -1.56 -9.34
C ARG A 29 -4.82 -1.59 -7.86
N VAL A 30 -4.62 -2.78 -7.30
CA VAL A 30 -4.24 -2.95 -5.89
C VAL A 30 -2.85 -2.38 -5.63
N GLN A 31 -1.89 -2.61 -6.52
CA GLN A 31 -0.55 -2.01 -6.45
C GLN A 31 -0.61 -0.48 -6.45
N MET A 32 -1.47 0.13 -7.27
CA MET A 32 -1.67 1.59 -7.28
C MET A 32 -2.23 2.08 -5.94
N VAL A 33 -3.23 1.40 -5.38
CA VAL A 33 -3.82 1.74 -4.07
C VAL A 33 -2.76 1.67 -2.97
N SER A 34 -1.99 0.58 -2.92
CA SER A 34 -0.86 0.43 -2.00
C SER A 34 0.19 1.53 -2.18
N SER A 35 0.52 1.90 -3.42
CA SER A 35 1.46 2.99 -3.71
C SER A 35 0.96 4.34 -3.19
N LYS A 36 -0.33 4.65 -3.35
CA LYS A 36 -0.95 5.89 -2.83
C LYS A 36 -0.89 5.94 -1.31
N ILE A 37 -1.22 4.84 -0.63
CA ILE A 37 -1.16 4.73 0.83
C ILE A 37 0.28 4.96 1.32
N ARG A 38 1.27 4.28 0.72
CA ARG A 38 2.68 4.46 1.07
C ARG A 38 3.18 5.87 0.80
N ASN A 39 2.73 6.51 -0.28
CA ASN A 39 3.13 7.88 -0.58
C ASN A 39 2.58 8.88 0.44
N ALA A 40 1.31 8.73 0.85
CA ALA A 40 0.72 9.53 1.91
C ALA A 40 1.50 9.35 3.22
N ALA A 41 1.82 8.10 3.60
CA ALA A 41 2.62 7.82 4.78
C ALA A 41 4.02 8.48 4.73
N ARG A 42 4.73 8.40 3.59
CA ARG A 42 6.04 9.05 3.42
C ARG A 42 5.96 10.57 3.64
N ASN A 43 4.95 11.22 3.06
CA ASN A 43 4.76 12.67 3.21
C ASN A 43 4.42 13.08 4.65
N LEU A 44 3.74 12.22 5.41
CA LEU A 44 3.44 12.49 6.82
C LEU A 44 4.66 12.28 7.71
N LEU A 45 5.50 11.29 7.41
CA LEU A 45 6.72 11.01 8.17
C LEU A 45 7.81 12.07 7.99
N THR A 46 7.74 12.90 6.94
CA THR A 46 8.64 14.06 6.77
C THR A 46 8.28 15.26 7.63
N LEU A 47 7.05 15.31 8.18
CA LEU A 47 6.62 16.40 9.07
C LEU A 47 7.05 16.11 10.51
N ASP A 48 7.13 17.14 11.34
CA ASP A 48 7.41 17.00 12.77
C ASP A 48 6.32 16.17 13.47
N GLU A 49 6.67 15.45 14.53
CA GLU A 49 5.75 14.60 15.28
C GLU A 49 4.56 15.36 15.87
N LYS A 50 4.76 16.64 16.22
CA LYS A 50 3.72 17.49 16.80
C LYS A 50 2.96 18.30 15.75
N ASP A 51 3.27 18.12 14.47
CA ASP A 51 2.55 18.80 13.41
C ASP A 51 1.07 18.36 13.39
N PRO A 52 0.11 19.30 13.42
CA PRO A 52 -1.31 18.97 13.48
C PRO A 52 -1.78 18.13 12.28
N LYS A 53 -1.16 18.31 11.11
CA LYS A 53 -1.46 17.54 9.90
C LYS A 53 -1.00 16.10 10.06
N ARG A 54 0.20 15.87 10.61
CA ARG A 54 0.72 14.52 10.86
C ARG A 54 -0.16 13.76 11.85
N LEU A 55 -0.59 14.42 12.93
CA LEU A 55 -1.46 13.82 13.93
C LEU A 55 -2.82 13.43 13.34
N PHE A 56 -3.48 14.34 12.63
CA PHE A 56 -4.82 14.10 12.09
C PHE A 56 -4.82 13.12 10.93
N GLU A 57 -4.05 13.39 9.87
CA GLU A 57 -4.00 12.54 8.68
C GLU A 57 -3.33 11.19 8.97
N GLY A 58 -2.33 11.15 9.85
CA GLY A 58 -1.66 9.93 10.29
C GLY A 58 -2.61 9.00 11.03
N GLN A 59 -3.36 9.50 12.01
CA GLN A 59 -4.36 8.69 12.71
C GLN A 59 -5.46 8.21 11.76
N ALA A 60 -5.93 9.05 10.83
CA ALA A 60 -6.93 8.65 9.85
C ALA A 60 -6.42 7.53 8.92
N LEU A 61 -5.14 7.59 8.53
CA LEU A 61 -4.49 6.56 7.73
C LEU A 61 -4.40 5.24 8.50
N MET A 62 -3.94 5.28 9.75
CA MET A 62 -3.82 4.10 10.62
C MET A 62 -5.17 3.42 10.85
N ARG A 63 -6.21 4.19 11.20
CA ARG A 63 -7.58 3.65 11.37
C ARG A 63 -8.08 2.93 10.13
N ARG A 64 -7.78 3.45 8.93
CA ARG A 64 -8.16 2.80 7.68
C ARG A 64 -7.43 1.47 7.48
N MET A 65 -6.15 1.41 7.84
CA MET A 65 -5.36 0.17 7.71
C MET A 65 -5.83 -0.92 8.68
N TYR A 66 -6.19 -0.55 9.92
CA TYR A 66 -6.80 -1.47 10.89
C TYR A 66 -8.16 -1.97 10.42
N LYS A 67 -9.01 -1.08 9.92
CA LYS A 67 -10.32 -1.48 9.38
C LYS A 67 -10.22 -2.45 8.21
N TYR A 68 -9.18 -2.34 7.40
CA TYR A 68 -8.93 -3.26 6.29
C TYR A 68 -8.19 -4.55 6.72
N GLY A 69 -7.79 -4.67 7.98
CA GLY A 69 -7.01 -5.81 8.48
C GLY A 69 -5.62 -5.91 7.86
N LEU A 70 -5.09 -4.81 7.32
CA LEU A 70 -3.76 -4.75 6.71
C LEU A 70 -2.65 -4.58 7.76
N LEU A 71 -3.00 -4.07 8.93
CA LEU A 71 -2.11 -3.92 10.08
C LEU A 71 -2.81 -4.53 11.30
N ASN A 72 -2.01 -5.05 12.23
CA ASN A 72 -2.51 -5.54 13.52
C ASN A 72 -2.39 -4.44 14.57
N GLU A 73 -3.44 -4.22 15.35
CA GLU A 73 -3.48 -3.20 16.42
C GLU A 73 -2.42 -3.44 17.51
N THR A 74 -1.88 -4.65 17.60
CA THR A 74 -0.85 -5.04 18.57
C THR A 74 0.56 -4.54 18.22
N GLN A 75 0.77 -4.02 17.02
CA GLN A 75 2.07 -3.54 16.53
C GLN A 75 2.36 -2.07 16.86
N ASP A 76 1.43 -1.34 17.48
CA ASP A 76 1.58 0.07 17.88
C ASP A 76 2.47 0.29 19.12
N LYS A 77 3.51 -0.52 19.31
CA LYS A 77 4.47 -0.39 20.42
C LYS A 77 5.76 0.33 20.00
#